data_AF-X1QQQ4-F1
#
_entry.id   AF-X1QQQ4-F1
#
_cell.length_a   1.000
_cell.length_b   1.000
_cell.length_c   1.000
_cell.angle_alpha   90.00
_cell.angle_beta   90.00
_cell.angle_gamma   90.00
#
_symmetry.space_group_name_H-M   'P 1'
#
loop_
_entity.id
_entity.type
_entity.pdbx_description
1 polymer ?
#
loop_
_entity_poly.entity_id
_entity_poly.type
_entity_poly.pdbx_seq_one_letter_code
_entity_poly.pdbx_strand_id
1 'polypeptide(L)'
;MIKELNVSLGNISPATLDPPQVGVPVVAPGQVLATGYYTEQTSGQLYYYDATVDQWYYYAAGYLYPLAIPWEASPSDMVDLVAGDTLRLNVTFKYIGPAVTRTFHAAIGTNSKSGSFDEWGGDWNPEVEIDIPECGMLVPISKYIDILIPSGHGGDDGACYCKIMDGFTLTVGENCTPYYYDVCHIIEPEGEFSEFAITKFEKV
;
A
#
# COMPACT_ATOMS: atom_id res chain seq x y z
N MET A 1 -1.09 21.67 -35.83
CA MET A 1 -2.19 20.78 -36.27
C MET A 1 -2.52 19.90 -35.09
N ILE A 2 -3.56 20.28 -34.35
CA ILE A 2 -3.94 19.70 -33.05
C ILE A 2 -4.71 18.40 -33.34
N LYS A 3 -4.25 17.27 -32.80
CA LYS A 3 -5.04 16.03 -32.77
C LYS A 3 -5.75 16.00 -31.42
N GLU A 4 -7.02 16.36 -31.43
CA GLU A 4 -7.91 16.30 -30.26
C GLU A 4 -8.15 14.83 -29.88
N LEU A 5 -7.98 14.53 -28.60
CA LEU A 5 -8.44 13.28 -28.01
C LEU A 5 -9.96 13.36 -27.88
N ASN A 6 -10.70 12.77 -28.83
CA ASN A 6 -12.15 12.68 -28.74
C ASN A 6 -12.53 11.55 -27.78
N VAL A 7 -12.78 11.89 -26.52
CA VAL A 7 -13.38 10.97 -25.54
C VAL A 7 -14.89 11.22 -25.54
N SER A 8 -15.67 10.27 -26.06
CA SER A 8 -17.14 10.37 -26.04
C SER A 8 -17.70 9.84 -24.72
N LEU A 9 -18.64 10.57 -24.13
CA LEU A 9 -19.52 10.05 -23.07
C LEU A 9 -20.39 8.92 -23.67
N GLY A 10 -20.00 7.67 -23.44
CA GLY A 10 -20.63 6.49 -24.04
C GLY A 10 -21.84 5.96 -23.26
N ASN A 11 -22.90 5.62 -23.98
CA ASN A 11 -24.09 4.93 -23.47
C ASN A 11 -23.80 3.47 -23.07
N ILE A 12 -24.56 3.00 -22.08
CA ILE A 12 -24.47 1.71 -21.40
C ILE A 12 -24.84 0.55 -22.34
N SER A 13 -23.99 -0.47 -22.46
CA SER A 13 -24.33 -1.79 -23.03
C SER A 13 -23.92 -2.90 -22.05
N PRO A 14 -24.55 -4.11 -22.10
CA PRO A 14 -24.39 -5.12 -21.07
C PRO A 14 -22.97 -5.70 -21.03
N ALA A 15 -22.45 -5.89 -19.81
CA ALA A 15 -21.08 -6.31 -19.53
C ALA A 15 -20.78 -7.74 -20.03
N THR A 16 -19.67 -7.89 -20.76
CA THR A 16 -19.03 -9.18 -21.00
C THR A 16 -18.23 -9.54 -19.75
N LEU A 17 -18.50 -10.72 -19.19
CA LEU A 17 -17.73 -11.29 -18.10
C LEU A 17 -16.36 -11.72 -18.65
N ASP A 18 -15.30 -11.22 -18.02
CA ASP A 18 -13.88 -11.55 -18.21
C ASP A 18 -13.11 -10.69 -19.24
N PRO A 19 -12.44 -9.60 -18.81
CA PRO A 19 -11.59 -8.82 -19.71
C PRO A 19 -10.17 -9.43 -19.82
N PRO A 20 -9.68 -9.67 -21.05
CA PRO A 20 -8.29 -10.03 -21.31
C PRO A 20 -7.36 -8.89 -20.88
N GLN A 21 -6.18 -9.24 -20.33
CA GLN A 21 -5.11 -8.35 -19.82
C GLN A 21 -5.40 -6.85 -20.01
N VAL A 22 -5.99 -6.28 -18.96
CA VAL A 22 -6.61 -4.96 -18.93
C VAL A 22 -5.56 -3.88 -19.15
N GLY A 23 -5.45 -3.41 -20.39
CA GLY A 23 -4.64 -2.24 -20.74
C GLY A 23 -5.25 -1.00 -20.10
N VAL A 24 -4.56 -0.43 -19.11
CA VAL A 24 -4.86 0.90 -18.58
C VAL A 24 -5.00 1.87 -19.77
N PRO A 25 -6.00 2.78 -19.78
CA PRO A 25 -6.09 3.78 -20.83
C PRO A 25 -4.74 4.49 -20.99
N VAL A 26 -4.13 4.39 -22.18
CA VAL A 26 -2.84 5.05 -22.46
C VAL A 26 -3.11 6.54 -22.57
N VAL A 27 -2.83 7.26 -21.50
CA VAL A 27 -2.96 8.72 -21.43
C VAL A 27 -1.65 9.34 -21.89
N ALA A 28 -1.71 10.35 -22.75
CA ALA A 28 -0.51 11.02 -23.22
C ALA A 28 0.21 11.71 -22.03
N PRO A 29 1.55 11.65 -21.96
CA PRO A 29 2.30 12.34 -20.90
C PRO A 29 1.91 13.83 -20.83
N GLY A 30 1.55 14.30 -19.62
CA GLY A 30 1.19 15.70 -19.36
C GLY A 30 -0.29 16.06 -19.49
N GLN A 31 -1.17 15.09 -19.76
CA GLN A 31 -2.62 15.33 -19.78
C GLN A 31 -3.20 15.28 -18.36
N VAL A 32 -3.88 16.34 -17.94
CA VAL A 32 -4.61 16.38 -16.66
C VAL A 32 -5.96 15.71 -16.85
N LEU A 33 -6.22 14.64 -16.10
CA LEU A 33 -7.49 13.92 -16.10
C LEU A 33 -8.38 14.43 -14.97
N ALA A 34 -9.66 14.63 -15.26
CA ALA A 34 -10.66 14.94 -14.24
C ALA A 34 -11.25 13.65 -13.64
N THR A 35 -11.70 13.70 -12.39
CA THR A 35 -12.46 12.59 -11.81
C THR A 35 -13.69 12.28 -12.66
N GLY A 36 -13.88 11.02 -13.05
CA GLY A 36 -15.01 10.63 -13.90
C GLY A 36 -14.84 9.28 -14.60
N TYR A 37 -15.84 8.94 -15.40
CA TYR A 37 -15.84 7.71 -16.19
C TYR A 37 -15.18 7.93 -17.56
N TYR A 38 -14.35 6.97 -17.97
CA TYR A 38 -13.64 6.94 -19.23
C TYR A 38 -13.83 5.58 -19.88
N THR A 39 -14.08 5.55 -21.19
CA THR A 39 -14.22 4.31 -21.94
C THR A 39 -12.97 4.10 -22.78
N GLU A 40 -12.33 2.94 -22.64
CA GLU A 40 -11.19 2.56 -23.47
C GLU A 40 -11.70 2.18 -24.87
N GLN A 41 -11.07 2.75 -25.91
CA GLN A 41 -11.63 2.75 -27.25
C GLN A 41 -11.52 1.40 -27.98
N THR A 42 -10.61 0.52 -27.57
CA THR A 42 -10.35 -0.76 -28.26
C THR A 42 -11.27 -1.87 -27.76
N SER A 43 -11.42 -1.98 -26.44
CA SER A 43 -12.21 -2.99 -25.74
C SER A 43 -13.61 -2.52 -25.39
N GLY A 44 -13.85 -1.20 -25.38
CA GLY A 44 -15.09 -0.63 -24.86
C GLY A 44 -15.22 -0.72 -23.35
N GLN A 45 -14.18 -1.16 -22.63
CA GLN A 45 -14.19 -1.29 -21.18
C GLN A 45 -14.37 0.08 -20.52
N LEU A 46 -15.31 0.14 -19.58
CA LEU A 46 -15.55 1.33 -18.77
C LEU A 46 -14.59 1.33 -17.58
N TYR A 47 -13.92 2.47 -17.41
CA TYR A 47 -13.09 2.78 -16.26
C TYR A 47 -13.62 4.01 -15.55
N TYR A 48 -13.32 4.12 -14.28
CA TYR A 48 -13.48 5.33 -13.49
C TYR A 48 -12.10 5.78 -13.06
N TYR A 49 -11.80 7.07 -13.16
CA TYR A 49 -10.58 7.66 -12.64
C TYR A 49 -10.95 8.62 -11.52
N ASP A 50 -10.25 8.53 -10.41
CA ASP A 50 -10.32 9.49 -9.31
C ASP A 50 -9.04 10.33 -9.26
N ALA A 51 -9.16 11.59 -9.67
CA ALA A 51 -8.05 12.54 -9.72
C ALA A 51 -7.55 12.96 -8.33
N THR A 52 -8.32 12.73 -7.26
CA THR A 52 -7.93 13.10 -5.89
C THR A 52 -6.85 12.17 -5.33
N VAL A 53 -6.92 10.89 -5.72
CA VAL A 53 -6.01 9.82 -5.28
C VAL A 53 -5.18 9.25 -6.44
N ASP A 54 -5.32 9.81 -7.64
CA ASP A 54 -4.67 9.35 -8.88
C ASP A 54 -4.86 7.85 -9.12
N GLN A 55 -6.11 7.38 -8.97
CA GLN A 55 -6.44 5.95 -9.02
C GLN A 55 -7.41 5.65 -10.16
N TRP A 56 -7.04 4.66 -10.97
CA TRP A 56 -7.94 4.06 -11.96
C TRP A 56 -8.70 2.89 -11.37
N TYR A 57 -9.94 2.73 -11.80
CA TYR A 57 -10.82 1.63 -11.44
C TYR A 57 -11.43 1.08 -12.72
N TYR A 58 -11.56 -0.23 -12.86
CA TYR A 58 -12.43 -0.79 -13.89
C TYR A 58 -13.83 -1.01 -13.32
N TYR A 59 -14.85 -0.76 -14.13
CA TYR A 59 -16.25 -0.97 -13.77
C TYR A 59 -16.72 -2.33 -14.30
N ALA A 60 -17.16 -3.20 -13.39
CA ALA A 60 -17.72 -4.50 -13.75
C ALA A 60 -18.87 -4.86 -12.82
N ALA A 61 -19.96 -5.40 -13.37
CA ALA A 61 -21.11 -5.89 -12.61
C ALA A 61 -21.72 -4.89 -11.60
N GLY A 62 -21.61 -3.58 -11.83
CA GLY A 62 -22.14 -2.55 -10.92
C GLY A 62 -21.15 -2.03 -9.88
N TYR A 63 -19.93 -2.56 -9.84
CA TYR A 63 -18.91 -2.21 -8.85
C TYR A 63 -17.66 -1.63 -9.52
N LEU A 64 -16.90 -0.83 -8.76
CA LEU A 64 -15.60 -0.30 -9.13
C LEU A 64 -14.51 -1.12 -8.45
N TYR A 65 -13.52 -1.54 -9.24
CA TYR A 65 -12.38 -2.33 -8.78
C TYR A 65 -11.09 -1.58 -9.12
N PRO A 66 -10.22 -1.29 -8.13
CA PRO A 66 -9.03 -0.49 -8.39
C PRO A 66 -8.02 -1.26 -9.25
N LEU A 67 -7.41 -0.56 -10.22
CA LEU A 67 -6.37 -1.09 -11.11
C LEU A 67 -4.96 -1.06 -10.49
N ALA A 68 -4.83 -0.52 -9.29
CA ALA A 68 -3.63 -0.55 -8.46
C ALA A 68 -4.06 -0.68 -7.00
N ILE A 69 -3.12 -0.95 -6.10
CA ILE A 69 -3.43 -0.93 -4.67
C ILE A 69 -3.70 0.53 -4.25
N PRO A 70 -4.88 0.85 -3.71
CA PRO A 70 -5.20 2.20 -3.26
C PRO A 70 -4.41 2.60 -2.02
N TRP A 71 -4.27 3.93 -1.85
CA TRP A 71 -3.83 4.55 -0.61
C TRP A 71 -5.03 4.81 0.31
N GLU A 72 -4.90 4.50 1.59
CA GLU A 72 -5.92 4.73 2.61
C GLU A 72 -5.29 5.33 3.88
N ALA A 73 -6.08 6.05 4.67
CA ALA A 73 -5.61 6.54 5.97
C ALA A 73 -5.32 5.36 6.90
N SER A 74 -4.26 5.47 7.70
CA SER A 74 -3.99 4.51 8.77
C SER A 74 -5.24 4.28 9.64
N PRO A 75 -5.57 3.02 9.99
CA PRO A 75 -6.67 2.71 10.90
C PRO A 75 -6.34 3.03 12.38
N SER A 76 -5.16 3.57 12.66
CA SER A 76 -4.67 3.93 13.99
C SER A 76 -3.95 5.27 13.93
N ASP A 77 -3.86 5.95 15.07
CA ASP A 77 -3.03 7.15 15.19
C ASP A 77 -1.58 6.83 14.86
N MET A 78 -0.88 7.82 14.31
CA MET A 78 0.54 7.68 13.95
C MET A 78 1.38 7.37 15.19
N VAL A 79 2.28 6.40 15.05
CA VAL A 79 3.12 5.91 16.15
C VAL A 79 4.54 6.47 16.03
N ASP A 80 5.01 7.14 17.09
CA ASP A 80 6.41 7.55 17.17
C ASP A 80 7.31 6.35 17.51
N LEU A 81 8.38 6.14 16.75
CA LEU A 81 9.28 4.99 16.86
C LEU A 81 10.74 5.42 16.85
N VAL A 82 11.58 4.78 17.66
CA VAL A 82 13.05 4.87 17.57
C VAL A 82 13.65 3.57 17.05
N ALA A 83 14.89 3.64 16.54
CA ALA A 83 15.64 2.46 16.16
C ALA A 83 15.74 1.46 17.34
N GLY A 84 15.39 0.20 17.09
CA GLY A 84 15.30 -0.86 18.09
C GLY A 84 13.89 -1.12 18.63
N ASP A 85 12.93 -0.23 18.39
CA ASP A 85 11.52 -0.49 18.68
C ASP A 85 10.94 -1.57 17.76
N THR A 86 9.76 -2.09 18.09
CA THR A 86 9.03 -3.04 17.25
C THR A 86 7.65 -2.49 16.91
N LEU A 87 7.40 -2.29 15.62
CA LEU A 87 6.06 -2.00 15.10
C LEU A 87 5.33 -3.31 14.81
N ARG A 88 4.14 -3.49 15.39
CA ARG A 88 3.30 -4.67 15.17
C ARG A 88 2.13 -4.38 14.23
N LEU A 89 2.11 -5.05 13.09
CA LEU A 89 0.97 -5.06 12.18
C LEU A 89 0.02 -6.19 12.57
N ASN A 90 -1.13 -5.84 13.15
CA ASN A 90 -2.19 -6.80 13.42
C ASN A 90 -3.03 -7.01 12.15
N VAL A 91 -3.00 -8.22 11.59
CA VAL A 91 -3.71 -8.55 10.34
C VAL A 91 -4.87 -9.50 10.64
N THR A 92 -6.02 -9.21 10.03
CA THR A 92 -7.19 -10.09 10.11
C THR A 92 -7.68 -10.41 8.70
N PHE A 93 -7.91 -11.68 8.43
CA PHE A 93 -8.38 -12.17 7.13
C PHE A 93 -9.34 -13.35 7.32
N LYS A 94 -10.00 -13.79 6.27
CA LYS A 94 -10.82 -15.01 6.27
C LYS A 94 -10.20 -16.05 5.35
N TYR A 95 -10.24 -17.30 5.77
CA TYR A 95 -9.69 -18.41 4.98
C TYR A 95 -10.66 -19.60 4.95
N ILE A 96 -10.67 -20.32 3.83
CA ILE A 96 -11.33 -21.61 3.65
C ILE A 96 -10.42 -22.50 2.80
N GLY A 97 -10.18 -23.72 3.24
CA GLY A 97 -9.26 -24.64 2.58
C GLY A 97 -8.44 -25.50 3.55
N PRO A 98 -7.54 -26.34 3.03
CA PRO A 98 -6.65 -27.19 3.84
C PRO A 98 -5.66 -26.35 4.65
N ALA A 99 -5.02 -26.96 5.64
CA ALA A 99 -3.93 -26.29 6.35
C ALA A 99 -2.80 -25.90 5.38
N VAL A 100 -2.27 -24.68 5.56
CA VAL A 100 -1.24 -24.13 4.67
C VAL A 100 -0.35 -23.14 5.38
N THR A 101 0.92 -23.10 4.99
CA THR A 101 1.87 -22.06 5.39
C THR A 101 2.01 -21.06 4.26
N ARG A 102 1.98 -19.77 4.58
CA ARG A 102 2.06 -18.66 3.62
C ARG A 102 3.11 -17.66 4.06
N THR A 103 3.88 -17.12 3.12
CA THR A 103 4.80 -16.03 3.40
C THR A 103 4.07 -14.70 3.30
N PHE A 104 4.02 -13.97 4.41
CA PHE A 104 3.50 -12.62 4.47
C PHE A 104 4.68 -11.65 4.43
N HIS A 105 4.56 -10.61 3.63
CA HIS A 105 5.51 -9.49 3.53
C HIS A 105 4.85 -8.26 4.12
N ALA A 106 5.44 -7.72 5.18
CA ALA A 106 5.11 -6.41 5.71
C ALA A 106 6.18 -5.41 5.28
N ALA A 107 5.80 -4.18 4.97
CA ALA A 107 6.75 -3.16 4.53
C ALA A 107 6.43 -1.79 5.14
N ILE A 108 7.49 -1.05 5.47
CA ILE A 108 7.44 0.39 5.73
C ILE A 108 8.07 1.09 4.53
N GLY A 109 7.49 2.21 4.12
CA GLY A 109 7.97 2.96 2.98
C GLY A 109 7.61 4.43 3.03
N THR A 110 7.94 5.12 1.94
CA THR A 110 7.72 6.56 1.80
C THR A 110 6.24 6.90 2.00
N ASN A 111 5.97 7.81 2.93
CA ASN A 111 4.61 8.28 3.17
C ASN A 111 4.09 9.11 1.98
N SER A 112 3.04 8.61 1.32
CA SER A 112 2.38 9.27 0.18
C SER A 112 0.87 9.09 0.31
N LYS A 113 0.11 9.78 -0.55
CA LYS A 113 -1.37 9.64 -0.64
C LYS A 113 -1.83 9.26 -2.05
N SER A 114 -0.88 8.98 -2.94
CA SER A 114 -1.12 8.57 -4.33
C SER A 114 0.10 7.88 -4.94
N GLY A 115 -0.10 7.23 -6.09
CA GLY A 115 0.96 6.57 -6.86
C GLY A 115 1.35 5.19 -6.33
N SER A 116 2.55 4.73 -6.70
CA SER A 116 3.10 3.45 -6.22
C SER A 116 3.69 3.58 -4.83
N PHE A 117 3.71 2.48 -4.08
CA PHE A 117 4.42 2.39 -2.81
C PHE A 117 5.92 2.24 -3.05
N ASP A 118 6.71 3.11 -2.42
CA ASP A 118 8.17 3.08 -2.44
C ASP A 118 8.66 2.53 -1.10
N GLU A 119 8.99 1.23 -1.08
CA GLU A 119 9.44 0.55 0.14
C GLU A 119 10.84 1.04 0.55
N TRP A 120 11.03 1.31 1.85
CA TRP A 120 12.35 1.58 2.39
C TRP A 120 13.18 0.30 2.34
N GLY A 121 14.41 0.39 1.82
CA GLY A 121 15.22 -0.80 1.56
C GLY A 121 15.77 -1.47 2.83
N GLY A 122 16.06 -2.76 2.76
CA GLY A 122 16.73 -3.50 3.84
C GLY A 122 15.75 -4.07 4.86
N ASP A 123 16.06 -3.92 6.15
CA ASP A 123 15.35 -4.59 7.25
C ASP A 123 13.97 -3.95 7.59
N TRP A 124 13.53 -2.95 6.82
CA TRP A 124 12.21 -2.31 6.95
C TRP A 124 11.06 -3.17 6.41
N ASN A 125 11.36 -4.24 5.67
CA ASN A 125 10.36 -5.06 4.99
C ASN A 125 10.53 -6.56 5.28
N PRO A 126 10.19 -7.03 6.49
CA PRO A 126 10.36 -8.43 6.84
C PRO A 126 9.32 -9.32 6.15
N GLU A 127 9.78 -10.54 5.83
CA GLU A 127 8.93 -11.66 5.43
C GLU A 127 8.78 -12.65 6.59
N VAL A 128 7.56 -13.11 6.83
CA VAL A 128 7.24 -14.07 7.91
C VAL A 128 6.36 -15.18 7.37
N GLU A 129 6.73 -16.42 7.68
CA GLU A 129 5.89 -17.58 7.42
C GLU A 129 4.77 -17.68 8.46
N ILE A 130 3.53 -17.71 7.99
CA ILE A 130 2.33 -17.81 8.82
C ILE A 130 1.62 -19.12 8.53
N ASP A 131 1.49 -19.94 9.57
CA ASP A 131 0.68 -21.15 9.53
C ASP A 131 -0.82 -20.81 9.67
N ILE A 132 -1.59 -21.26 8.69
CA ILE A 132 -3.04 -21.14 8.60
C ILE A 132 -3.65 -22.55 8.73
N PRO A 133 -4.50 -22.80 9.74
CA PRO A 133 -5.11 -24.11 9.91
C PRO A 133 -6.14 -24.42 8.81
N GLU A 134 -6.48 -25.69 8.66
CA GLU A 134 -7.62 -26.09 7.84
C GLU A 134 -8.90 -25.41 8.32
N CYS A 135 -9.63 -24.80 7.39
CA CYS A 135 -10.87 -24.09 7.65
C CYS A 135 -11.95 -24.61 6.69
N GLY A 136 -13.00 -25.24 7.21
CA GLY A 136 -14.13 -25.71 6.41
C GLY A 136 -15.14 -24.62 6.00
N MET A 137 -14.97 -23.40 6.52
CA MET A 137 -15.79 -22.22 6.18
C MET A 137 -14.99 -20.93 6.42
N LEU A 138 -15.41 -19.83 5.80
CA LEU A 138 -14.76 -18.52 5.95
C LEU A 138 -14.94 -17.95 7.38
N VAL A 139 -13.96 -18.22 8.24
CA VAL A 139 -13.88 -17.67 9.60
C VAL A 139 -12.79 -16.59 9.69
N PRO A 140 -12.98 -15.54 10.51
CA PRO A 140 -11.92 -14.58 10.78
C PRO A 140 -10.73 -15.25 11.48
N ILE A 141 -9.53 -14.99 10.97
CA ILE A 141 -8.25 -15.39 11.52
C ILE A 141 -7.47 -14.12 11.80
N SER A 142 -6.95 -14.00 13.02
CA SER A 142 -6.09 -12.90 13.42
C SER A 142 -4.65 -13.40 13.59
N LYS A 143 -3.72 -12.67 12.99
CA LYS A 143 -2.28 -12.90 13.06
C LYS A 143 -1.60 -11.54 13.22
N TYR A 144 -0.29 -11.56 13.39
CA TYR A 144 0.50 -10.35 13.42
C TYR A 144 1.85 -10.57 12.74
N ILE A 145 2.43 -9.47 12.30
CA ILE A 145 3.80 -9.40 11.78
C ILE A 145 4.48 -8.26 12.53
N ASP A 146 5.70 -8.52 13.01
CA ASP A 146 6.50 -7.54 13.72
C ASP A 146 7.61 -7.02 12.81
N ILE A 147 7.79 -5.71 12.78
CA ILE A 147 8.89 -5.02 12.11
C ILE A 147 9.78 -4.44 13.20
N LEU A 148 11.00 -4.97 13.32
CA LEU A 148 12.04 -4.37 14.16
C LEU A 148 12.55 -3.12 13.45
N ILE A 149 12.42 -1.96 14.08
CA ILE A 149 12.74 -0.67 13.47
C ILE A 149 14.27 -0.53 13.34
N PRO A 150 14.81 -0.51 12.11
CA PRO A 150 16.24 -0.33 11.89
C PRO A 150 16.68 1.11 12.17
N SER A 151 17.99 1.35 12.17
CA SER A 151 18.52 2.71 12.11
C SER A 151 18.32 3.32 10.71
N GLY A 152 18.02 4.61 10.64
CA GLY A 152 17.78 5.34 9.39
C GLY A 152 16.43 6.05 9.44
N HIS A 153 16.13 6.84 8.42
CA HIS A 153 14.84 7.54 8.27
C HIS A 153 14.43 8.45 9.44
N GLY A 154 15.37 8.84 10.31
CA GLY A 154 15.08 9.79 11.39
C GLY A 154 14.52 11.09 10.83
N GLY A 155 13.36 11.50 11.35
CA GLY A 155 12.59 12.66 10.92
C GLY A 155 11.54 12.36 9.84
N ASP A 156 11.55 11.17 9.23
CA ASP A 156 10.60 10.79 8.19
C ASP A 156 9.31 10.18 8.78
N ASP A 157 8.19 10.48 8.12
CA ASP A 157 6.93 9.75 8.31
C ASP A 157 6.90 8.53 7.37
N GLY A 158 6.43 7.39 7.89
CA GLY A 158 6.32 6.12 7.19
C GLY A 158 4.88 5.72 6.90
N ALA A 159 4.66 5.18 5.71
CA ALA A 159 3.48 4.42 5.36
C ALA A 159 3.73 2.92 5.51
N CYS A 160 2.68 2.09 5.59
CA CYS A 160 2.81 0.64 5.73
C CYS A 160 1.79 -0.14 4.91
N TYR A 161 2.15 -1.36 4.53
CA TYR A 161 1.20 -2.34 3.99
C TYR A 161 1.65 -3.77 4.26
N CYS A 162 0.75 -4.73 3.99
CA CYS A 162 1.04 -6.16 4.06
C CYS A 162 0.50 -6.89 2.82
N LYS A 163 1.23 -7.90 2.32
CA LYS A 163 0.79 -8.79 1.23
C LYS A 163 1.21 -10.24 1.45
N ILE A 164 0.57 -11.17 0.75
CA ILE A 164 1.00 -12.58 0.64
C ILE A 164 1.88 -12.74 -0.60
N MET A 165 3.06 -13.37 -0.47
CA MET A 165 4.10 -13.42 -1.51
C MET A 165 3.97 -14.56 -2.52
N ASP A 166 3.01 -15.48 -2.36
CA ASP A 166 2.92 -16.75 -3.10
C ASP A 166 2.41 -16.62 -4.56
N GLY A 167 2.83 -15.59 -5.30
CA GLY A 167 2.57 -15.46 -6.73
C GLY A 167 1.13 -15.07 -7.10
N PHE A 168 0.39 -14.47 -6.17
CA PHE A 168 -0.96 -13.98 -6.41
C PHE A 168 -0.96 -12.61 -7.10
N THR A 169 -1.96 -12.36 -7.95
CA THR A 169 -2.32 -10.99 -8.33
C THR A 169 -2.80 -10.25 -7.10
N LEU A 170 -2.15 -9.13 -6.76
CA LEU A 170 -2.47 -8.38 -5.57
C LEU A 170 -3.89 -7.79 -5.66
N THR A 171 -4.74 -8.21 -4.74
CA THR A 171 -6.14 -7.82 -4.62
C THR A 171 -6.39 -7.43 -3.18
N VAL A 172 -6.71 -6.15 -2.98
CA VAL A 172 -6.95 -5.59 -1.64
C VAL A 172 -8.11 -6.29 -0.97
N GLY A 173 -7.91 -6.67 0.30
CA GLY A 173 -8.89 -7.39 1.11
C GLY A 173 -8.89 -8.91 0.88
N GLU A 174 -8.16 -9.41 -0.11
CA GLU A 174 -7.99 -10.84 -0.36
C GLU A 174 -6.58 -11.32 -0.01
N ASN A 175 -5.56 -10.68 -0.59
CA ASN A 175 -4.16 -11.10 -0.43
C ASN A 175 -3.19 -9.93 -0.20
N CYS A 176 -3.68 -8.70 -0.14
CA CYS A 176 -2.95 -7.56 0.38
C CYS A 176 -3.88 -6.57 1.10
N THR A 177 -3.29 -5.68 1.88
CA THR A 177 -3.94 -4.48 2.42
C THR A 177 -3.82 -3.33 1.42
N PRO A 178 -4.59 -2.23 1.61
CA PRO A 178 -4.23 -0.93 1.06
C PRO A 178 -2.83 -0.48 1.52
N TYR A 179 -2.32 0.56 0.87
CA TYR A 179 -1.18 1.32 1.35
C TYR A 179 -1.66 2.32 2.40
N TYR A 180 -1.37 2.05 3.68
CA TYR A 180 -1.78 2.94 4.76
C TYR A 180 -0.77 4.06 4.94
N TYR A 181 -1.21 5.31 4.79
CA TYR A 181 -0.40 6.51 5.06
C TYR A 181 -0.54 6.99 6.50
N ASP A 182 0.43 7.80 6.94
CA ASP A 182 0.51 8.38 8.29
C ASP A 182 0.54 7.28 9.39
N VAL A 183 1.37 6.23 9.22
CA VAL A 183 1.43 5.06 10.13
C VAL A 183 2.43 5.25 11.25
N CYS A 184 3.64 5.72 10.94
CA CYS A 184 4.67 5.97 11.95
C CYS A 184 5.48 7.23 11.67
N HIS A 185 6.07 7.80 12.73
CA HIS A 185 7.10 8.82 12.63
C HIS A 185 8.38 8.27 13.26
N ILE A 186 9.49 8.31 12.52
CA ILE A 186 10.78 7.83 13.04
C ILE A 186 11.47 8.97 13.76
N ILE A 187 11.57 8.89 15.08
CA ILE A 187 12.20 9.92 15.89
C ILE A 187 13.70 9.98 15.57
N GLU A 188 14.22 11.17 15.30
CA GLU A 188 15.65 11.39 15.13
C GLU A 188 16.42 10.99 16.41
N PRO A 189 17.54 10.26 16.30
CA PRO A 189 18.37 9.99 17.45
C PRO A 189 19.00 11.29 17.97
N GLU A 190 18.50 11.82 19.07
CA GLU A 190 19.11 12.96 19.76
C GLU A 190 20.28 12.49 20.64
N GLY A 191 21.42 13.18 20.51
CA GLY A 191 22.57 12.94 21.38
C GLY A 191 22.33 13.50 22.77
N GLU A 192 22.50 12.68 23.80
CA GLU A 192 22.43 13.13 25.19
C GLU A 192 23.84 13.48 25.72
N PHE A 193 24.01 14.70 26.25
CA PHE A 193 25.17 15.02 27.07
C PHE A 193 24.92 14.60 28.51
N SER A 194 25.74 13.68 29.02
CA SER A 194 25.81 13.37 30.44
C SER A 194 27.23 13.66 30.96
N GLU A 195 27.35 13.88 32.28
CA GLU A 195 28.65 14.06 32.96
C GLU A 195 29.52 15.23 32.44
N PHE A 196 28.89 16.30 31.96
CA PHE A 196 29.61 17.47 31.45
C PHE A 196 30.22 18.30 32.59
N ALA A 197 31.51 18.09 32.87
CA ALA A 197 32.22 18.75 33.96
C ALA A 197 33.65 19.20 33.60
N ILE A 198 34.07 20.35 34.13
CA ILE A 198 35.49 20.75 34.14
C ILE A 198 36.21 19.93 35.19
N THR A 199 37.16 19.10 34.78
CA THR A 199 37.88 18.19 35.70
C THR A 199 39.12 18.82 36.34
N LYS A 200 39.74 19.83 35.71
CA LYS A 200 40.92 20.53 36.24
C LYS A 200 41.14 21.87 35.52
N PHE A 201 41.68 22.85 36.25
CA PHE A 201 42.30 24.04 35.65
C PHE A 201 43.81 23.93 35.73
N GLU A 202 44.51 24.22 34.63
CA GLU A 202 45.97 24.15 34.54
C GLU A 202 46.54 25.45 33.99
N LYS A 203 47.73 25.83 34.47
CA LYS A 203 48.50 26.91 33.89
C LYS A 203 49.31 26.35 32.72
N VAL A 204 49.19 26.97 31.54
CA VAL A 204 50.01 26.69 30.35
C VAL A 204 51.09 27.76 30.21
#